data_AF-A0A1L9PLD6-F1
#
_entry.id   AF-A0A1L9PLD6-F1
#
_cell.length_a   1.000
_cell.length_b   1.000
_cell.length_c   1.000
_cell.angle_alpha   90.00
_cell.angle_beta   90.00
_cell.angle_gamma   90.00
#
_symmetry.space_group_name_H-M   'P 1'
#
loop_
_entity.id
_entity.type
_entity.pdbx_description
1 polymer ?
#
loop_
_entity_poly.entity_id
_entity_poly.type
_entity_poly.pdbx_seq_one_letter_code
_entity_poly.pdbx_strand_id
1 'polypeptide(L)'
;MALNEKGGDDQISPISSHAPSPAPQETQSPAPGQPNTKDFNHPNLAALDDLQVLPKILREGILFVASGPALLLQAAKPSASQTSNSNLTTELTTAFHATITYIACLVFGTREEKAALLGRIRLGQPPLLTSQGLTRQDADSQLWLVATLYATATDFYQRIYGTVDYPTAEAGFAEFSTVLRHLTPTVLAQGSWPSSRNQFWKYWDEQIEGLRVSDEAQRFAAELPSRVNELPGGISYLKPLLRPVTIEMLPEKVREGYGLQSTAGTRTMYSTTIGLLKPCYPVLPKTWRSSPVKYYLEELRNQINA
;
A
#
# COMPACT_ATOMS: atom_id res chain seq x y z
N MET A 1 14.07 -80.48 -8.47
CA MET A 1 14.13 -79.73 -9.75
C MET A 1 14.28 -78.26 -9.36
N ALA A 2 15.47 -77.85 -8.94
CA ALA A 2 16.56 -77.32 -9.75
C ALA A 2 16.37 -75.82 -10.11
N LEU A 3 17.17 -74.99 -9.42
CA LEU A 3 17.89 -73.78 -9.91
C LEU A 3 17.00 -72.54 -10.23
N ASN A 4 17.32 -71.32 -9.81
CA ASN A 4 18.62 -70.62 -9.77
C ASN A 4 18.53 -69.44 -8.76
N GLU A 5 19.41 -69.35 -7.74
CA GLU A 5 20.63 -68.49 -7.68
C GLU A 5 20.37 -67.00 -7.94
N LYS A 6 20.88 -66.01 -7.20
CA LYS A 6 21.99 -65.88 -6.22
C LYS A 6 21.81 -64.47 -5.61
N GLY A 7 21.93 -64.23 -4.31
CA GLY A 7 23.18 -64.19 -3.53
C GLY A 7 23.58 -62.72 -3.31
N GLY A 8 24.06 -62.22 -2.17
CA GLY A 8 24.41 -62.70 -0.83
C GLY A 8 24.55 -61.44 0.06
N ASP A 9 24.27 -61.52 1.36
CA ASP A 9 25.25 -61.73 2.46
C ASP A 9 26.43 -60.73 2.41
N ASP A 10 26.90 -60.08 3.47
CA ASP A 10 26.75 -60.15 4.92
C ASP A 10 27.46 -58.86 5.44
N GLN A 11 26.87 -58.05 6.31
CA GLN A 11 27.02 -58.06 7.78
C GLN A 11 28.28 -57.39 8.39
N ILE A 12 28.00 -56.62 9.46
CA ILE A 12 28.81 -56.30 10.67
C ILE A 12 29.61 -54.96 10.71
N SER A 13 29.33 -54.19 11.77
CA SER A 13 29.87 -52.88 12.22
C SER A 13 31.09 -53.02 13.20
N PRO A 14 31.46 -52.05 14.07
CA PRO A 14 32.06 -50.70 13.92
C PRO A 14 33.41 -50.52 14.74
N ILE A 15 33.96 -49.29 14.84
CA ILE A 15 34.65 -48.60 16.00
C ILE A 15 35.90 -47.74 15.61
N SER A 16 36.07 -46.67 16.40
CA SER A 16 36.85 -45.43 16.30
C SER A 16 38.35 -45.45 16.72
N SER A 17 39.05 -44.35 16.37
CA SER A 17 40.16 -43.65 17.08
C SER A 17 41.62 -44.11 16.95
N HIS A 18 42.48 -43.25 16.36
CA HIS A 18 43.81 -42.91 16.88
C HIS A 18 44.39 -41.63 16.22
N ALA A 19 44.90 -40.70 17.05
CA ALA A 19 45.84 -39.61 16.71
C ALA A 19 47.16 -39.84 17.50
N PRO A 20 48.34 -39.25 17.16
CA PRO A 20 48.68 -37.83 17.44
C PRO A 20 49.61 -37.09 16.41
N SER A 21 49.79 -35.76 16.62
CA SER A 21 50.41 -34.70 15.76
C SER A 21 51.95 -34.69 15.58
N PRO A 22 52.49 -33.81 14.69
CA PRO A 22 53.08 -32.52 15.14
C PRO A 22 52.78 -31.28 14.24
N ALA A 23 52.97 -30.07 14.80
CA ALA A 23 52.74 -28.73 14.23
C ALA A 23 53.97 -28.16 13.45
N PRO A 24 54.03 -26.89 12.99
CA PRO A 24 53.01 -25.93 12.51
C PRO A 24 53.32 -25.38 11.09
N GLN A 25 52.31 -25.07 10.26
CA GLN A 25 52.49 -24.12 9.15
C GLN A 25 51.29 -23.18 9.05
N GLU A 26 51.62 -21.88 9.05
CA GLU A 26 50.71 -20.77 8.87
C GLU A 26 49.94 -20.90 7.55
N THR A 27 48.61 -20.79 7.59
CA THR A 27 47.86 -20.34 6.43
C THR A 27 46.64 -19.56 6.90
N GLN A 28 46.55 -18.34 6.38
CA GLN A 28 45.59 -17.29 6.70
C GLN A 28 44.14 -17.77 6.69
N SER A 29 43.43 -17.45 7.76
CA SER A 29 41.97 -17.55 7.83
C SER A 29 41.35 -16.50 6.88
N PRO A 30 40.41 -16.87 5.99
CA PRO A 30 39.60 -15.88 5.30
C PRO A 30 38.57 -15.28 6.26
N ALA A 31 38.41 -13.96 6.20
CA ALA A 31 37.49 -13.18 7.01
C ALA A 31 36.01 -13.52 6.74
N PRO A 32 35.08 -13.23 7.68
CA PRO A 32 33.67 -13.59 7.56
C PRO A 32 33.01 -12.85 6.39
N GLY A 33 32.17 -13.60 5.66
CA GLY A 33 31.55 -13.19 4.41
C GLY A 33 30.87 -11.83 4.46
N GLN A 34 31.31 -10.94 3.57
CA GLN A 34 30.52 -9.80 3.14
C GLN A 34 29.25 -10.32 2.43
N PRO A 35 28.06 -9.77 2.73
CA PRO A 35 26.86 -10.09 1.98
C PRO A 35 27.03 -9.65 0.52
N ASN A 36 26.69 -10.55 -0.41
CA ASN A 36 26.67 -10.31 -1.85
C ASN A 36 25.84 -9.05 -2.18
N THR A 37 26.51 -7.95 -2.48
CA THR A 37 25.91 -6.65 -2.87
C THR A 37 25.53 -6.58 -4.36
N LYS A 38 25.41 -7.71 -5.07
CA LYS A 38 25.26 -7.73 -6.53
C LYS A 38 23.84 -7.77 -7.10
N ASP A 39 22.79 -7.85 -6.27
CA ASP A 39 21.40 -7.93 -6.78
C ASP A 39 20.62 -6.60 -6.78
N PHE A 40 21.24 -5.47 -6.41
CA PHE A 40 20.53 -4.18 -6.31
C PHE A 40 20.61 -3.30 -7.58
N ASN A 41 21.29 -3.75 -8.64
CA ASN A 41 21.75 -2.85 -9.71
C ASN A 41 20.82 -2.66 -10.93
N HIS A 42 19.66 -3.29 -10.94
CA HIS A 42 18.52 -2.82 -11.75
C HIS A 42 17.30 -2.81 -10.83
N PRO A 43 16.44 -1.77 -10.86
CA PRO A 43 15.11 -1.96 -10.30
C PRO A 43 14.56 -3.22 -10.97
N ASN A 44 14.13 -4.20 -10.18
CA ASN A 44 13.59 -5.45 -10.72
C ASN A 44 12.20 -5.13 -11.29
N LEU A 45 12.20 -4.41 -12.41
CA LEU A 45 11.00 -4.00 -13.14
C LEU A 45 10.24 -5.23 -13.64
N ALA A 46 10.91 -6.38 -13.81
CA ALA A 46 10.25 -7.63 -14.15
C ALA A 46 9.21 -8.04 -13.09
N ALA A 47 9.50 -7.84 -11.80
CA ALA A 47 8.52 -8.09 -10.74
C ALA A 47 7.32 -7.12 -10.78
N LEU A 48 7.50 -5.91 -11.32
CA LEU A 48 6.42 -4.94 -11.53
C LEU A 48 5.66 -5.18 -12.84
N ASP A 49 6.25 -5.90 -13.79
CA ASP A 49 5.63 -6.26 -15.07
C ASP A 49 4.80 -7.56 -14.94
N ASP A 50 5.09 -8.39 -13.93
CA ASP A 50 4.37 -9.63 -13.64
C ASP A 50 3.16 -9.47 -12.69
N LEU A 51 2.75 -8.24 -12.38
CA LEU A 51 1.58 -8.00 -11.51
C LEU A 51 0.29 -8.45 -12.23
N GLN A 52 -0.50 -9.33 -11.61
CA GLN A 52 -1.69 -9.94 -12.21
C GLN A 52 -2.99 -9.50 -11.55
N VAL A 53 -3.01 -9.33 -10.23
CA VAL A 53 -4.20 -9.05 -9.42
C VAL A 53 -4.36 -7.56 -9.19
N LEU A 54 -3.30 -6.89 -8.75
CA LEU A 54 -3.29 -5.49 -8.37
C LEU A 54 -3.68 -4.55 -9.54
N PRO A 55 -3.20 -4.74 -10.79
CA PRO A 55 -3.64 -3.90 -11.91
C PRO A 55 -5.14 -4.05 -12.22
N LYS A 56 -5.73 -5.23 -11.97
CA LYS A 56 -7.18 -5.45 -12.18
C LYS A 56 -8.01 -4.69 -11.15
N ILE A 57 -7.52 -4.61 -9.90
CA ILE A 57 -8.17 -3.88 -8.81
C ILE A 57 -7.97 -2.37 -8.98
N LEU A 58 -6.73 -1.90 -9.07
CA LEU A 58 -6.40 -0.48 -9.06
C LEU A 58 -6.84 0.29 -10.31
N ARG A 59 -7.16 -0.42 -11.41
CA ARG A 59 -7.69 0.24 -12.63
C ARG A 59 -9.09 0.80 -12.40
N GLU A 60 -9.78 0.32 -11.37
CA GLU A 60 -11.14 0.73 -11.04
C GLU A 60 -11.11 2.10 -10.35
N GLY A 61 -11.36 3.16 -11.11
CA GLY A 61 -11.36 4.54 -10.62
C GLY A 61 -12.38 4.84 -9.53
N ILE A 62 -13.32 3.93 -9.26
CA ILE A 62 -14.22 4.06 -8.10
C ILE A 62 -13.47 3.92 -6.77
N LEU A 63 -12.29 3.29 -6.76
CA LEU A 63 -11.46 3.18 -5.56
C LEU A 63 -11.00 4.54 -5.02
N PHE A 64 -10.98 5.58 -5.84
CA PHE A 64 -10.70 6.95 -5.39
C PHE A 64 -11.75 7.49 -4.41
N VAL A 65 -12.94 6.90 -4.35
CA VAL A 65 -13.93 7.21 -3.31
C VAL A 65 -13.39 6.84 -1.91
N ALA A 66 -12.55 5.80 -1.81
CA ALA A 66 -11.94 5.36 -0.57
C ALA A 66 -10.88 6.35 -0.01
N SER A 67 -10.47 7.34 -0.81
CA SER A 67 -9.53 8.39 -0.39
C SER A 67 -10.06 9.25 0.75
N GLY A 68 -11.37 9.56 0.75
CA GLY A 68 -12.00 10.35 1.82
C GLY A 68 -11.86 9.70 3.20
N PRO A 69 -12.38 8.48 3.40
CA PRO A 69 -12.21 7.77 4.67
C PRO A 69 -10.73 7.51 5.02
N ALA A 70 -9.85 7.23 4.05
CA ALA A 70 -8.42 7.07 4.31
C ALA A 70 -7.77 8.32 4.90
N LEU A 71 -8.05 9.49 4.33
CA LEU A 71 -7.54 10.77 4.80
C LEU A 71 -8.04 11.12 6.21
N LEU A 72 -9.31 10.83 6.51
CA LEU A 72 -9.85 11.00 7.86
C LEU A 72 -9.20 10.03 8.86
N LEU A 73 -8.93 8.78 8.49
CA LEU A 73 -8.20 7.85 9.35
C LEU A 73 -6.75 8.29 9.61
N GLN A 74 -6.11 8.92 8.63
CA GLN A 74 -4.77 9.51 8.81
C GLN A 74 -4.81 10.71 9.75
N ALA A 75 -5.78 11.61 9.59
CA ALA A 75 -5.94 12.78 10.46
C ALA A 75 -6.29 12.39 11.92
N ALA A 76 -6.96 11.26 12.14
CA ALA A 76 -7.29 10.75 13.48
C ALA A 76 -6.10 10.10 14.23
N LYS A 77 -4.89 10.10 13.64
CA LYS A 77 -3.70 9.53 14.27
C LYS A 77 -3.05 10.56 15.22
N PRO A 78 -2.80 10.24 16.50
CA PRO A 78 -2.26 11.21 17.47
C PRO A 78 -0.91 11.84 17.10
N SER A 79 -0.06 11.13 16.35
CA SER A 79 1.23 11.68 15.89
C SER A 79 1.05 12.75 14.81
N ALA A 80 -0.05 12.68 14.04
CA ALA A 80 -0.39 13.69 13.04
C ALA A 80 -0.85 15.00 13.69
N SER A 81 -1.47 14.96 14.88
CA SER A 81 -1.88 16.17 15.62
C SER A 81 -0.74 16.85 16.39
N GLN A 82 0.41 16.19 16.56
CA GLN A 82 1.58 16.76 17.24
C GLN A 82 2.42 17.66 16.33
N THR A 83 2.21 17.63 15.01
CA THR A 83 2.71 18.68 14.14
C THR A 83 1.82 19.91 14.37
N SER A 84 2.27 20.81 15.25
CA SER A 84 1.65 22.11 15.55
C SER A 84 1.69 23.07 14.34
N ASN A 85 1.33 22.59 13.15
CA ASN A 85 1.47 23.29 11.88
C ASN A 85 0.09 23.58 11.30
N SER A 86 -0.12 24.82 10.89
CA SER A 86 -1.28 25.34 10.17
C SER A 86 -1.50 24.72 8.78
N ASN A 87 -0.80 23.64 8.42
CA ASN A 87 -0.79 23.05 7.08
C ASN A 87 -1.10 21.55 7.04
N LEU A 88 -1.60 20.94 8.13
CA LEU A 88 -1.95 19.52 8.20
C LEU A 88 -2.75 19.04 6.96
N THR A 89 -3.76 19.82 6.55
CA THR A 89 -4.59 19.51 5.39
C THR A 89 -3.79 19.39 4.11
N THR A 90 -2.91 20.36 3.86
CA THR A 90 -2.06 20.39 2.67
C THR A 90 -1.04 19.25 2.71
N GLU A 91 -0.40 19.02 3.85
CA GLU A 91 0.63 17.99 4.02
C GLU A 91 0.08 16.58 3.81
N LEU A 92 -1.00 16.22 4.52
CA LEU A 92 -1.61 14.89 4.40
C LEU A 92 -2.17 14.65 3.00
N THR A 93 -2.91 15.61 2.45
CA THR A 93 -3.51 15.49 1.12
C THR A 93 -2.43 15.34 0.05
N THR A 94 -1.37 16.16 0.09
CA THR A 94 -0.26 16.10 -0.87
C THR A 94 0.50 14.77 -0.76
N ALA A 95 0.84 14.35 0.46
CA ALA A 95 1.52 13.08 0.72
C ALA A 95 0.71 11.88 0.20
N PHE A 96 -0.60 11.89 0.45
CA PHE A 96 -1.52 10.86 0.02
C PHE A 96 -1.62 10.77 -1.51
N HIS A 97 -1.86 11.90 -2.19
CA HIS A 97 -1.93 11.94 -3.65
C HIS A 97 -0.60 11.59 -4.32
N ALA A 98 0.54 12.03 -3.76
CA ALA A 98 1.85 11.64 -4.25
C ALA A 98 2.05 10.11 -4.18
N THR A 99 1.69 9.51 -3.05
CA THR A 99 1.79 8.05 -2.84
C THR A 99 0.93 7.26 -3.83
N ILE A 100 -0.33 7.67 -4.01
CA ILE A 100 -1.22 7.10 -5.02
C ILE A 100 -0.61 7.22 -6.42
N THR A 101 -0.07 8.39 -6.77
CA THR A 101 0.52 8.63 -8.09
C THR A 101 1.72 7.71 -8.35
N TYR A 102 2.57 7.54 -7.35
CA TYR A 102 3.72 6.64 -7.44
C TYR A 102 3.30 5.18 -7.59
N ILE A 103 2.32 4.73 -6.81
CA ILE A 103 1.74 3.38 -6.95
C ILE A 103 1.13 3.21 -8.35
N ALA A 104 0.35 4.19 -8.83
CA ALA A 104 -0.26 4.15 -10.16
C ALA A 104 0.80 4.05 -11.27
N CYS A 105 1.90 4.78 -11.18
CA CYS A 105 3.01 4.69 -12.13
C CYS A 105 3.68 3.32 -12.11
N LEU A 106 3.97 2.76 -10.92
CA LEU A 106 4.60 1.45 -10.83
C LEU A 106 3.70 0.31 -11.35
N VAL A 107 2.38 0.47 -11.25
CA VAL A 107 1.40 -0.55 -11.66
C VAL A 107 1.01 -0.40 -13.14
N PHE A 108 0.85 0.82 -13.65
CA PHE A 108 0.28 1.08 -14.99
C PHE A 108 1.19 1.85 -15.95
N GLY A 109 2.28 2.44 -15.46
CA GLY A 109 3.22 3.21 -16.28
C GLY A 109 4.03 2.33 -17.23
N THR A 110 4.62 2.95 -18.25
CA THR A 110 5.56 2.26 -19.14
C THR A 110 6.85 1.93 -18.40
N ARG A 111 7.68 1.03 -18.96
CA ARG A 111 8.96 0.66 -18.34
C ARG A 111 9.88 1.87 -18.16
N GLU A 112 9.85 2.81 -19.11
CA GLU A 112 10.59 4.06 -19.09
C GLU A 112 10.10 4.98 -17.96
N GLU A 113 8.79 5.11 -17.80
CA GLU A 113 8.18 5.93 -16.73
C GLU A 113 8.50 5.36 -15.34
N LYS A 114 8.38 4.03 -15.17
CA LYS A 114 8.78 3.34 -13.93
C LYS A 114 10.26 3.59 -13.62
N ALA A 115 11.13 3.46 -14.62
CA ALA A 115 12.57 3.68 -14.45
C ALA A 115 12.90 5.14 -14.11
N ALA A 116 12.25 6.10 -14.77
CA ALA A 116 12.45 7.53 -14.51
C ALA A 116 12.00 7.92 -13.09
N LEU A 117 10.82 7.46 -12.66
CA LEU A 117 10.33 7.68 -11.30
C LEU A 117 11.28 7.10 -10.26
N LEU A 118 11.66 5.82 -10.40
CA LEU A 118 12.56 5.15 -9.46
C LEU A 118 13.96 5.77 -9.46
N GLY A 119 14.44 6.26 -10.61
CA GLY A 119 15.69 7.02 -10.72
C GLY A 119 15.65 8.31 -9.90
N ARG A 120 14.60 9.11 -10.09
CA ARG A 120 14.38 10.37 -9.32
C ARG A 120 14.26 10.12 -7.81
N ILE A 121 13.53 9.08 -7.40
CA ILE A 121 13.41 8.64 -6.01
C ILE A 121 14.78 8.29 -5.42
N ARG A 122 15.59 7.50 -6.14
CA ARG A 122 16.94 7.10 -5.69
C ARG A 122 17.90 8.28 -5.53
N LEU A 123 17.76 9.31 -6.38
CA LEU A 123 18.53 10.55 -6.29
C LEU A 123 18.05 11.48 -5.16
N GLY A 124 17.02 11.10 -4.40
CA GLY A 124 16.43 11.94 -3.36
C GLY A 124 15.66 13.13 -3.92
N GLN A 125 15.29 13.10 -5.21
CA GLN A 125 14.57 14.15 -5.93
C GLN A 125 13.22 13.63 -6.44
N PRO A 126 12.32 13.16 -5.55
CA PRO A 126 11.01 12.66 -5.96
C PRO A 126 10.24 13.74 -6.75
N PRO A 127 9.63 13.37 -7.90
CA PRO A 127 9.10 14.35 -8.87
C PRO A 127 7.87 15.11 -8.37
N LEU A 128 7.03 14.48 -7.55
CA LEU A 128 5.96 15.21 -6.85
C LEU A 128 6.54 15.70 -5.53
N LEU A 129 6.27 16.97 -5.20
CA LEU A 129 6.74 17.65 -3.99
C LEU A 129 6.33 16.87 -2.74
N THR A 130 7.18 15.93 -2.37
CA THR A 130 7.21 15.24 -1.08
C THR A 130 8.29 15.85 -0.18
N SER A 131 8.84 17.01 -0.56
CA SER A 131 10.12 17.53 -0.07
C SER A 131 10.12 18.01 1.38
N GLN A 132 8.97 18.13 2.05
CA GLN A 132 8.94 18.40 3.50
C GLN A 132 7.96 17.56 4.33
N GLY A 133 6.94 16.94 3.69
CA GLY A 133 5.93 16.13 4.39
C GLY A 133 6.36 14.69 4.61
N LEU A 134 6.41 13.85 3.56
CA LEU A 134 6.70 12.41 3.66
C LEU A 134 8.12 12.08 4.17
N THR A 135 9.13 12.87 3.78
CA THR A 135 10.52 12.64 4.20
C THR A 135 10.78 13.04 5.66
N ARG A 136 9.92 13.88 6.24
CA ARG A 136 9.98 14.27 7.66
C ARG A 136 9.03 13.43 8.53
N GLN A 137 8.17 12.61 7.94
CA GLN A 137 7.29 11.73 8.70
C GLN A 137 8.11 10.60 9.33
N ASP A 138 7.81 10.31 10.58
CA ASP A 138 8.30 9.12 11.26
C ASP A 138 7.85 7.83 10.55
N ALA A 139 8.58 6.73 10.77
CA ALA A 139 8.32 5.46 10.12
C ALA A 139 6.89 4.93 10.37
N ASP A 140 6.31 5.24 11.53
CA ASP A 140 4.97 4.81 11.90
C ASP A 140 3.90 5.57 11.10
N SER A 141 4.07 6.88 10.91
CA SER A 141 3.18 7.72 10.08
C SER A 141 3.20 7.28 8.60
N GLN A 142 4.39 6.96 8.07
CA GLN A 142 4.52 6.42 6.71
C GLN A 142 3.82 5.07 6.55
N LEU A 143 4.01 4.16 7.51
CA LEU A 143 3.33 2.88 7.52
C LEU A 143 1.81 3.06 7.61
N TRP A 144 1.33 3.97 8.45
CA TRP A 144 -0.10 4.24 8.61
C TRP A 144 -0.73 4.79 7.33
N LEU A 145 -0.06 5.72 6.64
CA LEU A 145 -0.54 6.25 5.36
C LEU A 145 -0.76 5.12 4.35
N VAL A 146 0.24 4.26 4.18
CA VAL A 146 0.17 3.15 3.22
C VAL A 146 -0.83 2.08 3.68
N ALA A 147 -0.95 1.83 4.98
CA ALA A 147 -1.93 0.91 5.54
C ALA A 147 -3.37 1.38 5.28
N THR A 148 -3.66 2.67 5.47
CA THR A 148 -4.99 3.23 5.18
C THR A 148 -5.34 3.13 3.70
N LEU A 149 -4.37 3.35 2.79
CA LEU A 149 -4.57 3.14 1.36
C LEU A 149 -4.98 1.70 1.04
N TYR A 150 -4.25 0.72 1.55
CA TYR A 150 -4.56 -0.69 1.30
C TYR A 150 -5.90 -1.11 1.91
N ALA A 151 -6.14 -0.77 3.18
CA ALA A 151 -7.34 -1.19 3.89
C ALA A 151 -8.61 -0.59 3.30
N THR A 152 -8.63 0.72 3.04
CA THR A 152 -9.84 1.38 2.53
C THR A 152 -10.11 1.01 1.07
N ALA A 153 -9.08 0.84 0.25
CA ALA A 153 -9.24 0.34 -1.12
C ALA A 153 -9.76 -1.10 -1.12
N THR A 154 -9.25 -1.96 -0.25
CA THR A 154 -9.69 -3.37 -0.11
C THR A 154 -11.13 -3.47 0.39
N ASP A 155 -11.52 -2.66 1.38
CA ASP A 155 -12.89 -2.60 1.89
C ASP A 155 -13.86 -2.07 0.82
N PHE A 156 -13.51 -0.97 0.16
CA PHE A 156 -14.36 -0.39 -0.88
C PHE A 156 -14.51 -1.29 -2.10
N TYR A 157 -13.43 -1.93 -2.55
CA TYR A 157 -13.48 -2.90 -3.63
C TYR A 157 -14.48 -4.02 -3.33
N GLN A 158 -14.43 -4.58 -2.12
CA GLN A 158 -15.31 -5.66 -1.71
C GLN A 158 -16.78 -5.25 -1.59
N ARG A 159 -17.06 -3.99 -1.20
CA ARG A 159 -18.43 -3.46 -1.16
C ARG A 159 -19.06 -3.37 -2.56
N ILE A 160 -18.27 -3.06 -3.58
CA ILE A 160 -18.73 -2.89 -4.97
C ILE A 160 -18.75 -4.22 -5.73
N TYR A 161 -17.67 -5.00 -5.65
CA TYR A 161 -17.46 -6.21 -6.45
C TYR A 161 -17.81 -7.51 -5.72
N GLY A 162 -18.08 -7.45 -4.42
CA GLY A 162 -18.29 -8.62 -3.57
C GLY A 162 -17.01 -9.11 -2.89
N THR A 163 -17.15 -10.12 -2.04
CA THR A 163 -16.04 -10.69 -1.28
C THR A 163 -14.99 -11.29 -2.22
N VAL A 164 -13.74 -10.90 -2.03
CA VAL A 164 -12.60 -11.47 -2.75
C VAL A 164 -12.21 -12.77 -2.08
N ASP A 165 -11.97 -13.83 -2.87
CA ASP A 165 -11.50 -15.11 -2.34
C ASP A 165 -10.12 -14.97 -1.69
N TYR A 166 -9.84 -15.82 -0.70
CA TYR A 166 -8.60 -15.73 0.09
C TYR A 166 -7.33 -15.78 -0.77
N PRO A 167 -7.16 -16.71 -1.74
CA PRO A 167 -6.00 -16.73 -2.64
C PRO A 167 -5.80 -15.42 -3.41
N THR A 168 -6.85 -14.86 -4.00
CA THR A 168 -6.76 -13.58 -4.72
C THR A 168 -6.40 -12.43 -3.78
N ALA A 169 -6.94 -12.42 -2.56
CA ALA A 169 -6.62 -11.39 -1.56
C ALA A 169 -5.17 -11.47 -1.07
N GLU A 170 -4.62 -12.67 -0.88
CA GLU A 170 -3.20 -12.89 -0.54
C GLU A 170 -2.28 -12.48 -1.70
N ALA A 171 -2.61 -12.86 -2.94
CA ALA A 171 -1.86 -12.45 -4.11
C ALA A 171 -1.86 -10.92 -4.29
N GLY A 172 -3.02 -10.27 -4.12
CA GLY A 172 -3.12 -8.81 -4.14
C GLY A 172 -2.28 -8.14 -3.05
N PHE A 173 -2.23 -8.70 -1.85
CA PHE A 173 -1.36 -8.22 -0.76
C PHE A 173 0.13 -8.35 -1.12
N ALA A 174 0.55 -9.50 -1.68
CA ALA A 174 1.94 -9.74 -2.08
C ALA A 174 2.39 -8.82 -3.23
N GLU A 175 1.52 -8.59 -4.20
CA GLU A 175 1.75 -7.64 -5.29
C GLU A 175 1.86 -6.20 -4.77
N PHE A 176 0.95 -5.79 -3.88
CA PHE A 176 1.03 -4.47 -3.23
C PHE A 176 2.33 -4.30 -2.44
N SER A 177 2.72 -5.32 -1.67
CA SER A 177 3.99 -5.35 -0.94
C SER A 177 5.21 -5.22 -1.87
N THR A 178 5.13 -5.80 -3.07
CA THR A 178 6.18 -5.70 -4.10
C THR A 178 6.29 -4.29 -4.66
N VAL A 179 5.17 -3.62 -4.91
CA VAL A 179 5.14 -2.20 -5.32
C VAL A 179 5.76 -1.32 -4.22
N LEU A 180 5.36 -1.52 -2.96
CA LEU A 180 5.87 -0.72 -1.84
C LEU A 180 7.38 -0.86 -1.63
N ARG A 181 7.94 -2.07 -1.79
CA ARG A 181 9.39 -2.29 -1.71
C ARG A 181 10.19 -1.44 -2.70
N HIS A 182 9.62 -1.12 -3.86
CA HIS A 182 10.27 -0.24 -4.84
C HIS A 182 10.18 1.25 -4.47
N LEU A 183 9.26 1.62 -3.59
CA LEU A 183 9.07 2.99 -3.11
C LEU A 183 9.78 3.26 -1.76
N THR A 184 10.43 2.26 -1.19
CA THR A 184 11.29 2.40 -0.01
C THR A 184 12.61 3.11 -0.36
N PRO A 185 13.13 4.02 0.49
CA PRO A 185 12.60 4.46 1.79
C PRO A 185 11.67 5.68 1.72
N THR A 186 11.36 6.18 0.52
CA THR A 186 10.70 7.48 0.34
C THR A 186 9.23 7.49 0.77
N VAL A 187 8.48 6.44 0.45
CA VAL A 187 7.05 6.32 0.81
C VAL A 187 6.87 5.49 2.07
N LEU A 188 7.77 4.53 2.30
CA LEU A 188 7.69 3.58 3.39
C LEU A 188 9.09 3.24 3.89
N ALA A 189 9.30 3.36 5.20
CA ALA A 189 10.51 2.91 5.87
C ALA A 189 10.85 1.44 5.55
N GLN A 190 12.15 1.13 5.51
CA GLN A 190 12.60 -0.20 5.15
C GLN A 190 12.16 -1.23 6.20
N GLY A 191 11.52 -2.31 5.74
CA GLY A 191 11.10 -3.42 6.60
C GLY A 191 9.91 -3.14 7.51
N SER A 192 9.24 -1.99 7.38
CA SER A 192 8.06 -1.67 8.21
C SER A 192 6.77 -2.32 7.72
N TRP A 193 6.67 -2.70 6.44
CA TRP A 193 5.48 -3.37 5.92
C TRP A 193 5.32 -4.78 6.52
N PRO A 194 4.12 -5.17 6.99
CA PRO A 194 3.88 -6.49 7.54
C PRO A 194 4.23 -7.63 6.56
N SER A 195 4.85 -8.70 7.08
CA SER A 195 5.31 -9.81 6.23
C SER A 195 4.18 -10.73 5.74
N SER A 196 2.99 -10.61 6.32
CA SER A 196 1.80 -11.37 5.90
C SER A 196 0.54 -10.53 6.04
N ARG A 197 -0.49 -10.89 5.27
CA ARG A 197 -1.79 -10.22 5.34
C ARG A 197 -2.45 -10.36 6.72
N ASN A 198 -2.24 -11.47 7.43
CA ASN A 198 -2.74 -11.64 8.79
C ASN A 198 -2.06 -10.67 9.78
N GLN A 199 -0.73 -10.55 9.71
CA GLN A 199 -0.01 -9.55 10.51
C GLN A 199 -0.47 -8.13 10.20
N PHE A 200 -0.75 -7.83 8.92
CA PHE A 200 -1.31 -6.55 8.52
C PHE A 200 -2.65 -6.26 9.20
N TRP A 201 -3.61 -7.21 9.18
CA TRP A 201 -4.92 -6.97 9.80
C TRP A 201 -4.84 -6.86 11.32
N LYS A 202 -3.94 -7.61 11.98
CA LYS A 202 -3.67 -7.42 13.42
C LYS A 202 -3.16 -6.01 13.72
N TYR A 203 -2.14 -5.57 12.97
CA TYR A 203 -1.63 -4.20 13.08
C TYR A 203 -2.76 -3.19 12.84
N TRP A 204 -3.56 -3.36 11.78
CA TRP A 204 -4.68 -2.47 11.45
C TRP A 204 -5.65 -2.33 12.63
N ASP A 205 -6.10 -3.44 13.20
CA ASP A 205 -7.06 -3.44 14.31
C ASP A 205 -6.48 -2.72 15.54
N GLU A 206 -5.23 -3.00 15.91
CA GLU A 206 -4.52 -2.31 17.00
C GLU A 206 -4.42 -0.79 16.77
N GLN A 207 -4.12 -0.38 15.54
CA GLN A 207 -4.04 1.04 15.19
C GLN A 207 -5.41 1.72 15.27
N ILE A 208 -6.47 1.07 14.75
CA ILE A 208 -7.85 1.58 14.79
C ILE A 208 -8.31 1.82 16.23
N GLU A 209 -7.98 0.93 17.17
CA GLU A 209 -8.32 1.11 18.58
C GLU A 209 -7.63 2.32 19.22
N GLY A 210 -6.42 2.64 18.76
CA GLY A 210 -5.62 3.77 19.23
C GLY A 210 -5.96 5.12 18.60
N LEU A 211 -6.87 5.19 17.63
CA LEU A 211 -7.24 6.44 16.97
C LEU A 211 -7.97 7.40 17.91
N ARG A 212 -7.62 8.69 17.81
CA ARG A 212 -8.20 9.78 18.59
C ARG A 212 -8.38 10.99 17.70
N VAL A 213 -9.61 11.48 17.60
CA VAL A 213 -9.92 12.69 16.85
C VAL A 213 -9.56 13.90 17.71
N SER A 214 -8.53 14.64 17.31
CA SER A 214 -8.14 15.92 17.92
C SER A 214 -8.90 17.09 17.30
N ASP A 215 -8.76 18.29 17.87
CA ASP A 215 -9.34 19.52 17.32
C ASP A 215 -8.79 19.83 15.92
N GLU A 216 -7.51 19.58 15.67
CA GLU A 216 -6.88 19.72 14.34
C GLU A 216 -7.50 18.75 13.33
N ALA A 217 -7.74 17.50 13.75
CA ALA A 217 -8.39 16.52 12.91
C ALA A 217 -9.82 16.95 12.56
N GLN A 218 -10.57 17.53 13.50
CA GLN A 218 -11.91 18.08 13.21
C GLN A 218 -11.87 19.21 12.19
N ARG A 219 -10.90 20.13 12.30
CA ARG A 219 -10.69 21.19 11.30
C ARG A 219 -10.36 20.62 9.93
N PHE A 220 -9.48 19.62 9.87
CA PHE A 220 -9.18 18.89 8.64
C PHE A 220 -10.43 18.30 7.99
N ALA A 221 -11.29 17.64 8.76
CA ALA A 221 -12.53 17.06 8.26
C ALA A 221 -13.49 18.12 7.70
N ALA A 222 -13.52 19.32 8.28
CA ALA A 222 -14.31 20.45 7.81
C ALA A 222 -13.76 21.07 6.51
N GLU A 223 -12.43 21.06 6.33
CA GLU A 223 -11.76 21.57 5.13
C GLU A 223 -11.74 20.57 3.97
N LEU A 224 -11.75 19.26 4.23
CA LEU A 224 -11.63 18.24 3.19
C LEU A 224 -12.62 18.40 2.01
N PRO A 225 -13.91 18.77 2.22
CA PRO A 225 -14.82 19.02 1.11
C PRO A 225 -14.40 20.18 0.20
N SER A 226 -13.69 21.20 0.70
CA SER A 226 -13.21 22.30 -0.15
C SER A 226 -12.11 21.84 -1.09
N ARG A 227 -11.22 20.95 -0.66
CA ARG A 227 -10.18 20.33 -1.50
C ARG A 227 -10.76 19.53 -2.66
N VAL A 228 -11.89 18.87 -2.45
CA VAL A 228 -12.60 18.18 -3.54
C VAL A 228 -13.13 19.17 -4.59
N ASN A 229 -13.39 20.44 -4.25
CA ASN A 229 -13.75 21.47 -5.25
C ASN A 229 -12.59 21.87 -6.15
N GLU A 230 -11.36 21.75 -5.66
CA GLU A 230 -10.15 22.13 -6.39
C GLU A 230 -9.80 21.10 -7.46
N LEU A 231 -10.40 19.90 -7.41
CA LEU A 231 -10.19 18.85 -8.40
C LEU A 231 -10.95 19.14 -9.71
N PRO A 232 -10.26 19.12 -10.87
CA PRO A 232 -10.91 19.35 -12.16
C PRO A 232 -11.85 18.19 -12.55
N GLY A 233 -12.85 18.47 -13.40
CA GLY A 233 -13.70 17.43 -14.01
C GLY A 233 -15.06 17.18 -13.37
N GLY A 234 -15.61 18.14 -12.61
CA GLY A 234 -16.99 18.07 -12.11
C GLY A 234 -17.21 17.09 -10.94
N ILE A 235 -16.13 16.62 -10.30
CA ILE A 235 -16.18 15.72 -9.14
C ILE A 235 -17.00 16.33 -7.99
N SER A 236 -17.10 17.66 -7.93
CA SER A 236 -17.98 18.38 -7.00
C SER A 236 -19.44 17.94 -7.04
N TYR A 237 -19.96 17.48 -8.18
CA TYR A 237 -21.32 16.94 -8.29
C TYR A 237 -21.50 15.61 -7.57
N LEU A 238 -20.41 14.87 -7.32
CA LEU A 238 -20.42 13.58 -6.63
C LEU A 238 -20.39 13.72 -5.09
N LYS A 239 -20.12 14.91 -4.55
CA LYS A 239 -20.03 15.19 -3.10
C LYS A 239 -21.19 14.66 -2.25
N PRO A 240 -22.47 14.87 -2.61
CA PRO A 240 -23.58 14.37 -1.80
C PRO A 240 -23.58 12.83 -1.71
N LEU A 241 -22.97 12.14 -2.67
CA LEU A 241 -22.79 10.69 -2.65
C LEU A 241 -21.53 10.27 -1.88
N LEU A 242 -20.45 11.05 -1.97
CA LEU A 242 -19.19 10.77 -1.26
C LEU A 242 -19.35 10.89 0.26
N ARG A 243 -20.12 11.87 0.75
CA ARG A 243 -20.25 12.11 2.20
C ARG A 243 -20.83 10.91 2.97
N PRO A 244 -21.99 10.32 2.59
CA PRO A 244 -22.52 9.13 3.26
C PRO A 244 -21.56 7.94 3.19
N VAL A 245 -20.88 7.74 2.04
CA VAL A 245 -19.90 6.66 1.88
C VAL A 245 -18.72 6.84 2.84
N THR A 246 -18.16 8.05 2.92
CA THR A 246 -17.08 8.36 3.86
C THR A 246 -17.51 8.12 5.30
N ILE A 247 -18.71 8.55 5.70
CA ILE A 247 -19.22 8.37 7.07
C ILE A 247 -19.37 6.89 7.42
N GLU A 248 -20.01 6.10 6.56
CA GLU A 248 -20.32 4.69 6.85
C GLU A 248 -19.10 3.78 6.74
N MET A 249 -18.05 4.18 6.00
CA MET A 249 -16.77 3.46 5.95
C MET A 249 -15.86 3.69 7.16
N LEU A 250 -16.07 4.76 7.92
CA LEU A 250 -15.27 5.00 9.13
C LEU A 250 -15.68 4.07 10.26
N PRO A 251 -14.73 3.63 11.12
CA PRO A 251 -15.04 2.98 12.38
C PRO A 251 -15.91 3.89 13.26
N GLU A 252 -16.82 3.28 14.03
CA GLU A 252 -17.80 4.00 14.85
C GLU A 252 -17.16 5.02 15.80
N LYS A 253 -16.12 4.61 16.54
CA LYS A 253 -15.38 5.49 17.46
C LYS A 253 -14.80 6.73 16.77
N VAL A 254 -14.24 6.55 15.58
CA VAL A 254 -13.62 7.65 14.80
C VAL A 254 -14.69 8.58 14.26
N ARG A 255 -15.77 8.00 13.74
CA ARG A 255 -16.93 8.72 13.22
C ARG A 255 -17.56 9.62 14.30
N GLU A 256 -17.76 9.09 15.51
CA GLU A 256 -18.27 9.84 16.65
C GLU A 256 -17.33 10.98 17.05
N GLY A 257 -16.01 10.73 17.07
CA GLY A 257 -15.00 11.76 17.35
C GLY A 257 -15.03 12.93 16.36
N TYR A 258 -15.40 12.69 15.10
CA TYR A 258 -15.61 13.73 14.09
C TYR A 258 -17.00 14.40 14.16
N GLY A 259 -17.89 13.97 15.05
CA GLY A 259 -19.28 14.43 15.08
C GLY A 259 -20.11 13.98 13.87
N LEU A 260 -19.62 13.00 13.10
CA LEU A 260 -20.24 12.53 11.86
C LEU A 260 -21.26 11.43 12.15
N GLN A 261 -22.28 11.67 12.97
CA GLN A 261 -23.17 10.59 13.40
C GLN A 261 -23.83 9.84 12.23
N SER A 262 -23.78 8.51 12.30
CA SER A 262 -24.52 7.63 11.38
C SER A 262 -26.00 7.74 11.74
N THR A 263 -26.78 8.37 10.86
CA THR A 263 -28.22 8.55 11.02
C THR A 263 -28.96 7.55 10.13
N ALA A 264 -30.25 7.33 10.38
CA ALA A 264 -31.08 6.51 9.49
C ALA A 264 -31.04 7.02 8.03
N GLY A 265 -30.93 8.34 7.84
CA GLY A 265 -30.77 8.98 6.54
C GLY A 265 -29.43 8.64 5.86
N THR A 266 -28.30 8.74 6.56
CA THR A 266 -26.98 8.40 5.97
C THR A 266 -26.89 6.92 5.61
N ARG A 267 -27.42 6.03 6.46
CA ARG A 267 -27.47 4.58 6.18
C ARG A 267 -28.34 4.25 4.97
N THR A 268 -29.47 4.92 4.83
CA THR A 268 -30.38 4.74 3.68
C THR A 268 -29.74 5.26 2.39
N MET A 269 -29.15 6.46 2.41
CA MET A 269 -28.42 6.99 1.25
C MET A 269 -27.23 6.11 0.88
N TYR A 270 -26.47 5.64 1.86
CA TYR A 270 -25.35 4.72 1.67
C TYR A 270 -25.79 3.41 1.02
N SER A 271 -26.75 2.71 1.62
CA SER A 271 -27.25 1.43 1.10
C SER A 271 -27.84 1.57 -0.31
N THR A 272 -28.54 2.68 -0.57
CA THR A 272 -29.07 2.99 -1.91
C THR A 272 -27.94 3.25 -2.91
N THR A 273 -26.93 4.03 -2.51
CA THR A 273 -25.78 4.37 -3.37
C THR A 273 -24.96 3.14 -3.72
N ILE A 274 -24.60 2.31 -2.74
CA ILE A 274 -23.88 1.06 -2.97
C ILE A 274 -24.74 0.05 -3.73
N GLY A 275 -26.03 -0.05 -3.39
CA GLY A 275 -27.00 -0.91 -4.08
C GLY A 275 -27.15 -0.57 -5.56
N LEU A 276 -27.04 0.72 -5.93
CA LEU A 276 -27.04 1.17 -7.32
C LEU A 276 -25.68 1.00 -8.00
N LEU A 277 -24.59 1.32 -7.32
CA LEU A 277 -23.24 1.23 -7.89
C LEU A 277 -22.83 -0.22 -8.18
N LYS A 278 -23.20 -1.18 -7.31
CA LYS A 278 -22.85 -2.60 -7.46
C LYS A 278 -23.25 -3.20 -8.82
N PRO A 279 -24.50 -3.05 -9.32
CA PRO A 279 -24.87 -3.51 -10.65
C PRO A 279 -24.43 -2.56 -11.78
N CYS A 280 -24.46 -1.24 -11.57
CA CYS A 280 -24.21 -0.29 -12.66
C CYS A 280 -22.71 -0.15 -12.99
N TYR A 281 -21.84 -0.16 -11.98
CA TYR A 281 -20.42 0.13 -12.16
C TYR A 281 -19.69 -0.92 -13.02
N PRO A 282 -19.85 -2.24 -12.82
CA PRO A 282 -19.16 -3.25 -13.64
C PRO A 282 -19.52 -3.20 -15.13
N VAL A 283 -20.72 -2.70 -15.45
CA VAL A 283 -21.26 -2.56 -16.81
C VAL A 283 -20.66 -1.35 -17.53
N LEU A 284 -20.08 -0.38 -16.81
CA LEU A 284 -19.50 0.80 -17.42
C LEU A 284 -18.29 0.46 -18.31
N PRO A 285 -18.12 1.18 -19.43
CA PRO A 285 -16.96 1.01 -20.30
C PRO A 285 -15.64 1.14 -19.54
N LYS A 286 -14.68 0.27 -19.85
CA LYS A 286 -13.35 0.25 -19.20
C LYS A 286 -12.65 1.60 -19.27
N THR A 287 -12.82 2.34 -20.37
CA THR A 287 -12.21 3.67 -20.56
C THR A 287 -12.64 4.66 -19.48
N TRP A 288 -13.92 4.65 -19.11
CA TRP A 288 -14.47 5.53 -18.08
C TRP A 288 -14.00 5.10 -16.69
N ARG A 289 -13.98 3.79 -16.43
CA ARG A 289 -13.49 3.25 -15.15
C ARG A 289 -12.01 3.53 -14.92
N SER A 290 -11.19 3.52 -15.96
CA SER A 290 -9.76 3.83 -15.89
C SER A 290 -9.41 5.33 -15.89
N SER A 291 -10.39 6.23 -16.08
CA SER A 291 -10.13 7.65 -16.29
C SER A 291 -9.32 8.31 -15.17
N PRO A 292 -9.61 8.06 -13.87
CA PRO A 292 -8.84 8.68 -12.79
C PRO A 292 -7.36 8.26 -12.78
N VAL A 293 -7.06 6.99 -13.09
CA VAL A 293 -5.67 6.51 -13.17
C VAL A 293 -4.89 7.26 -14.26
N LYS A 294 -5.52 7.52 -15.41
CA LYS A 294 -4.89 8.28 -16.50
C LYS A 294 -4.52 9.69 -16.08
N TYR A 295 -5.39 10.37 -15.34
CA TYR A 295 -5.14 11.71 -14.82
C TYR A 295 -3.86 11.76 -13.94
N TYR A 296 -3.70 10.82 -13.01
CA TYR A 296 -2.49 10.76 -12.17
C TYR A 296 -1.22 10.44 -12.97
N LEU A 297 -1.31 9.59 -13.99
CA LEU A 297 -0.17 9.30 -14.87
C LEU A 297 0.21 10.52 -15.72
N GLU A 298 -0.77 11.26 -16.25
CA GLU A 298 -0.53 12.50 -16.98
C GLU A 298 0.12 13.56 -16.11
N GLU A 299 -0.36 13.74 -14.88
CA GLU A 299 0.27 14.65 -13.91
C GLU A 299 1.73 14.26 -13.65
N LEU A 300 2.00 12.97 -13.40
CA LEU A 300 3.37 12.52 -13.18
C LEU A 300 4.28 12.76 -14.40
N ARG A 301 3.77 12.51 -15.62
CA ARG A 301 4.53 12.77 -16.85
C ARG A 301 4.92 14.22 -16.98
N ASN A 302 3.99 15.13 -16.67
CA ASN A 302 4.28 16.57 -16.69
C ASN A 302 5.42 16.92 -15.72
N GLN A 303 5.43 16.31 -14.52
CA GLN A 303 6.44 16.56 -13.50
C GLN A 303 7.80 15.89 -13.78
N ILE A 304 7.81 14.74 -14.47
CA ILE A 304 9.05 14.07 -14.91
C ILE A 304 9.70 14.80 -16.10
N ASN A 305 8.90 15.45 -16.94
CA ASN A 305 9.38 16.18 -18.10
C ASN A 305 9.72 17.66 -17.80
N ALA A 306 9.25 18.18 -16.66
CA ALA A 306 9.68 19.45 -16.08
C ALA A 306 11.04 19.30 -15.38
#